data_AF-A0A3M1QJ67-F1
#
_entry.id   AF-A0A3M1QJ67-F1
#
_cell.length_a   1.000
_cell.length_b   1.000
_cell.length_c   1.000
_cell.angle_alpha   90.00
_cell.angle_beta   90.00
_cell.angle_gamma   90.00
#
_symmetry.space_group_name_H-M   'P 1'
#
loop_
_entity.id
_entity.type
_entity.pdbx_description
1 polymer ?
#
loop_
_entity_poly.entity_id
_entity_poly.type
_entity_poly.pdbx_seq_one_letter_code
_entity_poly.pdbx_strand_id
1 'polypeptide(L)'
;MTRFTISWFILLTPLAAAQTQPARSAADAWAGYHSHKTLTEALRAIAQGADSVATLTSLAKTSGGRDVWLLTIAASGDRPPEDRPALLIVGGVDADRPASCEVA
;
A
#
# COMPACT_ATOMS: atom_id res chain seq x y z
N MET A 1 -61.37 18.39 24.87
CA MET A 1 -60.37 19.49 24.84
C MET A 1 -58.99 18.87 24.85
N THR A 2 -58.46 18.70 23.64
CA THR A 2 -57.23 17.99 23.26
C THR A 2 -56.01 18.91 23.39
N ARG A 3 -54.95 18.44 24.07
CA ARG A 3 -53.64 19.10 24.09
C ARG A 3 -52.58 18.11 23.60
N PHE A 4 -52.21 18.26 22.33
CA PHE A 4 -51.07 17.59 21.70
C PHE A 4 -49.85 18.49 21.87
N THR A 5 -48.85 18.04 22.63
CA THR A 5 -47.55 18.71 22.75
C THR A 5 -46.59 18.05 21.78
N ILE A 6 -46.20 18.78 20.73
CA ILE A 6 -45.20 18.36 19.74
C ILE A 6 -43.83 18.77 20.28
N SER A 7 -43.03 17.79 20.69
CA SER A 7 -41.65 17.99 21.13
C SER A 7 -40.72 17.90 19.93
N TRP A 8 -40.05 18.99 19.59
CA TRP A 8 -39.15 19.09 18.43
C TRP A 8 -37.75 18.63 18.84
N PHE A 9 -37.38 17.41 18.43
CA PHE A 9 -36.03 16.88 18.60
C PHE A 9 -35.14 17.41 17.47
N ILE A 10 -34.30 18.42 17.76
CA ILE A 10 -33.23 18.86 16.85
C ILE A 10 -32.07 17.86 16.97
N LEU A 11 -31.88 17.03 15.95
CA LEU A 11 -30.67 16.22 15.79
C LEU A 11 -29.55 17.12 15.25
N LEU A 12 -28.63 17.53 16.14
CA LEU A 12 -27.37 18.16 15.76
C LEU A 12 -26.39 17.06 15.35
N THR A 13 -26.29 16.79 14.04
CA THR A 13 -25.28 15.88 13.49
C THR A 13 -23.91 16.57 13.57
N PRO A 14 -22.90 16.02 14.26
CA PRO A 14 -21.58 16.60 14.24
C PRO A 14 -20.98 16.43 12.84
N LEU A 15 -20.67 17.55 12.20
CA LEU A 15 -19.86 17.62 10.99
C LEU A 15 -18.50 16.98 11.32
N ALA A 16 -18.25 15.77 10.82
CA ALA A 16 -16.97 15.11 10.97
C ALA A 16 -15.90 15.97 10.30
N ALA A 17 -15.07 16.63 11.11
CA ALA A 17 -13.88 17.31 10.61
C ALA A 17 -12.95 16.26 9.99
N ALA A 18 -12.80 16.29 8.67
CA ALA A 18 -11.81 15.49 7.97
C ALA A 18 -10.43 15.88 8.51
N GLN A 19 -9.82 15.02 9.31
CA GLN A 19 -8.48 15.26 9.83
C GLN A 19 -7.51 15.19 8.66
N THR A 20 -6.96 16.34 8.26
CA THR A 20 -5.93 16.42 7.24
C THR A 20 -4.64 15.91 7.85
N GLN A 21 -4.36 14.61 7.70
CA GLN A 21 -3.08 14.04 8.10
C GLN A 21 -1.98 14.75 7.29
N PRO A 22 -0.97 15.39 7.93
CA PRO A 22 0.13 15.97 7.18
C PRO A 22 0.82 14.84 6.39
N ALA A 23 1.01 15.06 5.09
CA ALA A 23 1.73 14.11 4.25
C ALA A 23 3.13 13.91 4.85
N ARG A 24 3.44 12.70 5.32
CA ARG A 24 4.79 12.37 5.80
C ARG A 24 5.78 12.65 4.68
N SER A 25 6.81 13.45 4.96
CA SER A 25 7.95 13.60 4.07
C SER A 25 8.61 12.24 3.88
N ALA A 26 8.96 11.89 2.64
CA ALA A 26 9.68 10.65 2.34
C ALA A 26 11.04 10.58 3.06
N ALA A 27 11.64 11.74 3.37
CA ALA A 27 12.89 11.82 4.11
C ALA A 27 12.73 11.46 5.60
N ASP A 28 11.57 11.75 6.20
CA ASP A 28 11.27 11.37 7.60
C ASP A 28 10.78 9.92 7.71
N ALA A 29 10.48 9.27 6.59
CA ALA A 29 9.93 7.91 6.52
C ALA A 29 11.02 6.82 6.38
N TRP A 30 12.22 7.16 5.93
CA TRP A 30 13.28 6.18 5.71
C TRP A 30 14.08 5.92 6.98
N ALA A 31 13.93 4.71 7.55
CA ALA A 31 14.59 4.29 8.78
C ALA A 31 15.86 3.46 8.56
N GLY A 32 16.38 3.39 7.33
CA GLY A 32 17.54 2.59 6.94
C GLY A 32 17.19 1.40 6.04
N TYR A 33 18.14 0.47 5.88
CA TYR A 33 17.97 -0.69 5.00
C TYR A 33 17.08 -1.76 5.61
N HIS A 34 16.14 -2.28 4.82
CA HIS A 34 15.29 -3.38 5.21
C HIS A 34 16.05 -4.71 5.16
N SER A 35 15.86 -5.51 6.20
CA SER A 35 16.10 -6.95 6.10
C SER A 35 15.10 -7.58 5.13
N HIS A 36 15.39 -8.78 4.62
CA HIS A 36 14.41 -9.52 3.80
C HIS A 36 13.06 -9.70 4.50
N LYS A 37 13.06 -9.93 5.83
CA LYS A 37 11.83 -10.07 6.62
C LYS A 37 11.02 -8.77 6.61
N THR A 38 11.65 -7.66 6.97
CA THR A 38 10.98 -6.35 7.07
C THR A 38 10.54 -5.84 5.70
N LEU A 39 11.32 -6.09 4.64
CA LEU A 39 10.93 -5.79 3.26
C LEU A 39 9.70 -6.62 2.86
N THR A 40 9.68 -7.91 3.18
CA THR A 40 8.54 -8.78 2.90
C THR A 40 7.27 -8.31 3.61
N GLU A 41 7.40 -7.86 4.86
CA GLU A 41 6.28 -7.29 5.63
C GLU A 41 5.75 -6.00 4.98
N ALA A 42 6.65 -5.10 4.57
CA ALA A 42 6.29 -3.87 3.87
C ALA A 42 5.56 -4.14 2.54
N LEU A 43 6.09 -5.04 1.70
CA LEU A 43 5.47 -5.43 0.43
C LEU A 43 4.08 -6.04 0.62
N ARG A 44 3.90 -6.87 1.65
CA ARG A 44 2.58 -7.45 1.98
C ARG A 44 1.61 -6.38 2.45
N ALA A 45 2.06 -5.42 3.26
CA ALA A 45 1.23 -4.31 3.71
C ALA A 45 0.74 -3.46 2.52
N ILE A 46 1.62 -3.19 1.55
CA ILE A 46 1.26 -2.49 0.31
C ILE A 46 0.19 -3.28 -0.47
N ALA A 47 0.41 -4.57 -0.73
CA ALA A 47 -0.54 -5.39 -1.47
C ALA A 47 -1.90 -5.51 -0.78
N GLN A 48 -1.93 -5.57 0.55
CA GLN A 48 -3.17 -5.64 1.33
C GLN A 48 -3.92 -4.32 1.40
N GLY A 49 -3.22 -3.18 1.40
CA GLY A 49 -3.82 -1.86 1.52
C GLY A 49 -4.27 -1.21 0.21
N ALA A 50 -3.93 -1.78 -0.95
CA ALA A 50 -4.05 -1.11 -2.25
C ALA A 50 -5.34 -1.42 -3.03
N ASP A 51 -6.44 -1.84 -2.41
CA ASP A 51 -7.76 -2.09 -3.07
C ASP A 51 -7.67 -2.80 -4.44
N SER A 52 -6.86 -3.86 -4.53
CA SER A 52 -6.60 -4.66 -5.76
C SER A 52 -5.70 -4.02 -6.82
N VAL A 53 -5.14 -2.83 -6.58
CA VAL A 53 -4.18 -2.16 -7.49
C VAL A 53 -2.78 -2.78 -7.42
N ALA A 54 -2.42 -3.39 -6.29
CA ALA A 54 -1.11 -4.01 -6.07
C ALA A 54 -1.25 -5.49 -5.75
N THR A 55 -0.56 -6.35 -6.50
CA THR A 55 -0.52 -7.80 -6.29
C THR A 55 0.91 -8.25 -6.01
N LEU A 56 1.12 -8.91 -4.87
CA LEU A 56 2.41 -9.48 -4.50
C LEU A 56 2.47 -10.98 -4.83
N THR A 57 3.48 -11.39 -5.60
CA THR A 57 3.70 -12.79 -6.00
C THR A 57 5.13 -13.23 -5.71
N SER A 58 5.32 -14.47 -5.26
CA SER A 58 6.65 -15.09 -5.16
C SER A 58 6.99 -15.74 -6.50
N LEU A 59 8.04 -15.25 -7.17
CA LEU A 59 8.47 -15.78 -8.47
C LEU A 59 9.35 -17.02 -8.32
N ALA A 60 10.16 -17.05 -7.27
CA ALA A 60 11.13 -18.10 -7.03
C ALA A 60 11.57 -18.12 -5.56
N LYS A 61 12.32 -19.16 -5.19
CA LYS A 61 13.06 -19.21 -3.94
C LYS A 61 14.55 -19.15 -4.26
N THR A 62 15.26 -18.30 -3.53
CA THR A 62 16.73 -18.30 -3.51
C THR A 62 17.25 -19.63 -2.93
N SER A 63 18.54 -19.92 -3.14
CA SER A 63 19.20 -21.08 -2.52
C SER A 63 19.11 -21.07 -0.98
N GLY A 64 19.07 -19.87 -0.37
CA GLY A 64 18.85 -19.68 1.07
C GLY A 64 17.39 -19.74 1.51
N GLY A 65 16.46 -20.15 0.65
CA GLY A 65 15.04 -20.34 0.97
C GLY A 65 14.20 -19.05 1.05
N ARG A 66 14.77 -17.89 0.72
CA ARG A 66 14.07 -16.60 0.69
C ARG A 66 13.29 -16.43 -0.60
N ASP A 67 12.08 -15.89 -0.52
CA ASP A 67 11.27 -15.55 -1.70
C ASP A 67 11.90 -14.40 -2.50
N VAL A 68 11.86 -14.55 -3.82
CA VAL A 68 12.08 -13.48 -4.79
C VAL A 68 10.71 -12.89 -5.12
N TRP A 69 10.45 -11.68 -4.63
CA TRP A 69 9.14 -11.04 -4.71
C TRP A 69 8.98 -10.25 -6.01
N LEU A 70 7.78 -10.31 -6.58
CA LEU A 70 7.29 -9.40 -7.62
C LEU A 70 6.06 -8.67 -7.07
N LEU A 71 6.13 -7.34 -7.07
CA LEU A 71 4.97 -6.48 -6.81
C LEU A 71 4.49 -5.89 -8.14
N THR A 72 3.33 -6.36 -8.60
CA THR A 72 2.67 -5.81 -9.79
C THR A 72 1.76 -4.68 -9.36
N ILE A 73 1.96 -3.47 -9.88
CA ILE A 73 1.11 -2.31 -9.64
C ILE A 73 0.40 -1.94 -10.94
N ALA A 74 -0.92 -2.11 -10.98
CA ALA A 74 -1.74 -1.79 -12.14
C ALA A 74 -3.13 -1.33 -11.69
N ALA A 75 -3.51 -0.10 -12.07
CA ALA A 75 -4.87 0.36 -11.87
C ALA A 75 -5.85 -0.44 -12.74
N SER A 76 -7.07 -0.62 -12.24
CA SER A 76 -8.19 -1.19 -13.01
C SER A 76 -8.39 -0.46 -14.33
N GLY A 77 -8.78 -1.19 -15.37
CA GLY A 77 -9.05 -0.62 -16.68
C GLY A 77 -9.64 -1.66 -17.63
N ASP A 78 -9.90 -1.24 -18.86
CA ASP A 78 -10.63 -2.04 -19.86
C ASP A 78 -9.86 -3.26 -20.38
N ARG A 79 -8.53 -3.27 -20.20
CA ARG A 79 -7.66 -4.39 -20.55
C ARG A 79 -6.94 -4.91 -19.32
N PRO A 80 -6.75 -6.24 -19.23
CA PRO A 80 -6.05 -6.83 -18.11
C PRO A 80 -4.58 -6.35 -18.09
N PRO A 81 -3.93 -6.30 -16.92
CA PRO A 81 -2.57 -5.78 -16.76
C PRO A 81 -1.53 -6.37 -17.73
N GLU A 82 -1.63 -7.66 -18.03
CA GLU A 82 -0.74 -8.41 -18.92
C GLU A 82 -0.77 -7.96 -20.39
N ASP A 83 -1.86 -7.33 -20.82
CA ASP A 83 -2.04 -6.85 -22.21
C ASP A 83 -1.61 -5.39 -22.39
N ARG A 84 -1.09 -4.76 -21.32
CA ARG A 84 -0.67 -3.36 -21.29
C ARG A 84 0.85 -3.26 -21.34
N PRO A 85 1.44 -2.21 -21.95
CA PRO A 85 2.87 -1.97 -21.87
C PRO A 85 3.33 -1.92 -20.40
N ALA A 86 4.38 -2.67 -20.09
CA ALA A 86 4.91 -2.79 -18.73
C ALA A 86 6.25 -2.06 -18.59
N LEU A 87 6.50 -1.52 -17.40
CA LEU A 87 7.80 -1.09 -16.93
C LEU A 87 8.26 -2.06 -15.85
N LEU A 88 9.46 -2.63 -16.03
CA LEU A 88 10.09 -3.48 -15.03
C LEU A 88 11.18 -2.69 -14.30
N ILE A 89 11.08 -2.66 -12.98
CA ILE A 89 12.12 -2.15 -12.08
C ILE A 89 12.61 -3.33 -11.25
N VAL A 90 13.92 -3.52 -11.17
CA VAL A 90 14.54 -4.64 -10.45
C VAL A 90 15.58 -4.11 -9.49
N GLY A 91 15.50 -4.54 -8.23
CA GLY A 91 16.50 -4.30 -7.20
C GLY A 91 16.98 -5.61 -6.58
N GLY A 92 18.13 -5.57 -5.91
CA GLY A 92 18.66 -6.72 -5.15
C GLY A 92 19.32 -7.81 -5.99
N VAL A 93 19.75 -7.49 -7.21
CA VAL A 93 20.54 -8.40 -8.06
C VAL A 93 21.92 -8.66 -7.45
N ASP A 94 22.59 -7.60 -7.00
CA ASP A 94 23.86 -7.65 -6.28
C ASP A 94 23.61 -7.52 -4.77
N ALA A 95 23.93 -8.56 -4.00
CA ALA A 95 23.61 -8.63 -2.57
C ALA A 95 24.40 -7.64 -1.70
N ASP A 96 25.57 -7.17 -2.17
CA ASP A 96 26.39 -6.16 -1.51
C ASP A 96 25.90 -4.72 -1.79
N ARG A 97 24.86 -4.55 -2.60
CA ARG A 97 24.27 -3.24 -2.98
C ARG A 97 22.81 -3.12 -2.51
N PRO A 98 22.55 -3.07 -1.18
CA PRO A 98 21.19 -3.07 -0.64
C PRO A 98 20.38 -1.81 -1.00
N ALA A 99 21.05 -0.70 -1.33
CA ALA A 99 20.38 0.53 -1.74
C ALA A 99 19.45 0.36 -2.95
N SER A 100 19.76 -0.56 -3.87
CA SER A 100 18.88 -0.82 -5.01
C SER A 100 17.54 -1.42 -4.60
N CYS A 101 17.45 -2.12 -3.46
CA CYS A 101 16.18 -2.68 -2.97
C CYS A 101 15.28 -1.62 -2.32
N GLU A 102 15.85 -0.53 -1.81
CA GLU A 102 15.08 0.52 -1.14
C GLU A 102 14.45 1.50 -2.12
N VAL A 103 14.97 1.56 -3.34
CA VAL A 103 14.54 2.48 -4.40
C VAL A 103 13.59 1.83 -5.40
N ALA A 104 13.66 0.50 -5.55
CA ALA A 104 12.82 -0.28 -6.46
C ALA A 104 11.40 -0.45 -5.89
#